data_AF-Q3ARL5-F1
#
_entry.id   AF-Q3ARL5-F1
#
_cell.length_a   1.000
_cell.length_b   1.000
_cell.length_c   1.000
_cell.angle_alpha   90.00
_cell.angle_beta   90.00
_cell.angle_gamma   90.00
#
_symmetry.space_group_name_H-M   'P 1'
#
loop_
_entity.id
_entity.type
_entity.pdbx_description
1 polymer ?
#
loop_
_entity_poly.entity_id
_entity_poly.type
_entity_poly.pdbx_seq_one_letter_code
_entity_poly.pdbx_strand_id
1 'polypeptide(L)'
;MTRNVVHIYTREIDFNLELDIEFLGIRMLTGTAKELLWENNHTEKNDSPHLAIVIQNQLELFESVTDGMAYSRPRLLIAFGVLSYFTQQIFTPFETYASSSYVGKFDKECKNRFIFKETELIEDYIQFETIIKYHKDKEFIYSLLDRWRKGLYMETESEDNMIYDDETLISYFHILELLTTKYEDKQKKELKDKIKDFSKSIFEESFLFEGNQLKSEINAKSKIIEGLLLPDLSVSSKIFYIFKEQGILTYRLKSFITNFVKDRNSVAHGRQVYQDRVIFPVPPFFPLIKNRDYPEEFYRILTAKAIANFIGVNLYSQEWDEMSQSIIPSFDELREFQREKKYLELTNQDFCDGKENDITPFVVSHYLISKKLKAEEALEILTPFINNYNKTEDETMMSIWAIIIILDLLEEGELKEKCIEIIKIAEKNNWHPNYFKMRDEMYKLEYFGFEINGLKDLIRKKEIR
;
A
#
# COMPACT_ATOMS: atom_id res chain seq x y z
N MET A 1 21.31 -23.95 37.08
CA MET A 1 20.07 -24.77 37.16
C MET A 1 18.97 -23.85 36.67
N THR A 2 18.16 -24.29 35.72
CA THR A 2 17.06 -23.48 35.18
C THR A 2 15.71 -24.01 35.66
N ARG A 3 14.69 -23.15 35.69
CA ARG A 3 13.28 -23.51 35.90
C ARG A 3 12.48 -23.18 34.65
N ASN A 4 11.55 -24.06 34.28
CA ASN A 4 10.63 -23.78 33.18
C ASN A 4 9.46 -22.94 33.71
N VAL A 5 9.18 -21.83 33.04
CA VAL A 5 8.06 -20.95 33.35
C VAL A 5 7.19 -20.81 32.12
N VAL A 6 5.88 -20.98 32.30
CA VAL A 6 4.87 -20.81 31.26
C VAL A 6 4.19 -19.47 31.48
N HIS A 7 4.11 -18.66 30.43
CA HIS A 7 3.37 -17.40 30.38
C HIS A 7 2.18 -17.57 29.44
N ILE A 8 0.99 -17.20 29.90
CA ILE A 8 -0.25 -17.23 29.11
C ILE A 8 -0.77 -15.80 29.00
N TYR A 9 -0.97 -15.35 27.76
CA TYR A 9 -1.58 -14.06 27.44
C TYR A 9 -2.95 -14.30 26.83
N THR A 10 -4.00 -13.72 27.41
CA THR A 10 -5.38 -13.94 26.99
C THR A 10 -6.03 -12.63 26.56
N ARG A 11 -6.71 -12.69 25.41
CA ARG A 11 -7.50 -11.60 24.83
C ARG A 11 -8.88 -12.14 24.43
N GLU A 12 -9.91 -11.33 24.63
CA GLU A 12 -11.23 -11.56 24.06
C GLU A 12 -11.23 -11.18 22.59
N ILE A 13 -11.86 -12.02 21.76
CA ILE A 13 -11.99 -11.78 20.32
C ILE A 13 -13.48 -11.69 19.97
N ASP A 14 -13.81 -10.75 19.11
CA ASP A 14 -15.17 -10.45 18.64
C ASP A 14 -15.42 -10.90 17.19
N PHE A 15 -14.45 -11.60 16.60
CA PHE A 15 -14.50 -12.15 15.25
C PHE A 15 -14.32 -13.67 15.22
N ASN A 16 -14.75 -14.29 14.13
CA ASN A 16 -14.66 -15.74 13.93
C ASN A 16 -13.22 -16.19 13.64
N LEU A 17 -12.54 -16.68 14.66
CA LEU A 17 -11.20 -17.26 14.61
C LEU A 17 -11.14 -18.58 15.40
N GLU A 18 -10.92 -19.68 14.68
CA GLU A 18 -10.63 -21.00 15.26
C GLU A 18 -9.16 -21.34 15.05
N LEU A 19 -8.41 -21.37 16.14
CA LEU A 19 -6.96 -21.46 16.10
C LEU A 19 -6.45 -22.51 17.09
N ASP A 20 -5.50 -23.33 16.65
CA ASP A 20 -4.72 -24.20 17.51
C ASP A 20 -3.40 -24.59 16.81
N ILE A 21 -2.45 -23.67 16.79
CA ILE A 21 -1.17 -23.79 16.06
C ILE A 21 0.02 -23.59 17.01
N GLU A 22 1.20 -24.00 16.57
CA GLU A 22 2.46 -23.72 17.26
C GLU A 22 3.41 -23.02 16.30
N PHE A 23 4.04 -21.93 16.73
CA PHE A 23 5.04 -21.18 15.97
C PHE A 23 6.28 -20.97 16.83
N LEU A 24 7.39 -21.64 16.51
CA LEU A 24 8.68 -21.49 17.21
C LEU A 24 8.55 -21.65 18.74
N GLY A 25 7.82 -22.68 19.18
CA GLY A 25 7.56 -22.97 20.58
C GLY A 25 6.61 -21.98 21.27
N ILE A 26 5.93 -21.13 20.50
CA ILE A 26 4.81 -20.30 20.94
C ILE A 26 3.55 -21.01 20.53
N ARG A 27 2.66 -21.25 21.48
CA ARG A 27 1.41 -21.93 21.22
C ARG A 27 0.29 -20.90 21.16
N MET A 28 -0.43 -20.83 20.05
CA MET A 28 -1.56 -19.91 19.86
C MET A 28 -2.82 -20.74 19.69
N LEU A 29 -3.82 -20.52 20.55
CA LEU A 29 -5.06 -21.28 20.52
C LEU A 29 -6.27 -20.41 20.84
N THR A 30 -7.41 -20.71 20.24
CA THR A 30 -8.71 -20.14 20.63
C THR A 30 -9.57 -21.15 21.37
N GLY A 31 -10.49 -20.64 22.17
CA GLY A 31 -11.40 -21.42 22.99
C GLY A 31 -12.23 -20.52 23.90
N THR A 32 -13.08 -21.12 24.72
CA THR A 32 -13.79 -20.39 25.77
C THR A 32 -12.86 -20.05 26.92
N ALA A 33 -13.19 -19.03 27.73
CA ALA A 33 -12.44 -18.67 28.93
C ALA A 33 -12.19 -19.90 29.84
N LYS A 34 -13.19 -20.79 29.96
CA LYS A 34 -13.11 -22.03 30.75
C LYS A 34 -12.12 -23.04 30.18
N GLU A 35 -12.01 -23.15 28.85
CA GLU A 35 -11.08 -24.07 28.19
C GLU A 35 -9.62 -23.59 28.24
N LEU A 36 -9.41 -22.29 28.44
CA LEU A 36 -8.10 -21.65 28.35
C LEU A 36 -7.49 -21.22 29.69
N LEU A 37 -8.29 -20.79 30.69
CA LEU A 37 -7.77 -20.11 31.89
C LEU A 37 -7.40 -21.01 33.07
N TRP A 38 -7.69 -22.32 33.05
CA TRP A 38 -7.32 -23.29 34.12
C TRP A 38 -7.62 -22.87 35.58
N GLU A 39 -8.47 -21.87 35.81
CA GLU A 39 -8.88 -21.46 37.16
C GLU A 39 -10.30 -21.91 37.47
N ASN A 40 -10.46 -22.53 38.65
CA ASN A 40 -11.74 -22.88 39.27
C ASN A 40 -12.50 -21.66 39.82
N ASN A 41 -12.11 -20.43 39.47
CA ASN A 41 -12.73 -19.23 40.01
C ASN A 41 -13.96 -18.84 39.18
N HIS A 42 -15.10 -19.22 39.73
CA HIS A 42 -16.43 -18.79 39.33
C HIS A 42 -16.53 -17.26 39.26
N THR A 43 -16.71 -16.74 38.05
CA THR A 43 -17.66 -15.64 37.79
C THR A 43 -18.18 -15.80 36.37
N GLU A 44 -19.49 -16.04 36.28
CA GLU A 44 -20.42 -15.89 35.16
C GLU A 44 -19.97 -16.20 33.72
N LYS A 45 -20.70 -17.13 33.10
CA LYS A 45 -20.85 -17.41 31.66
C LYS A 45 -20.38 -16.27 30.73
N ASN A 46 -19.14 -16.33 30.28
CA ASN A 46 -18.76 -15.73 29.01
C ASN A 46 -18.41 -16.87 28.06
N ASP A 47 -19.39 -17.22 27.22
CA ASP A 47 -19.20 -18.08 26.03
C ASP A 47 -18.46 -17.30 24.91
N SER A 48 -17.96 -16.10 25.18
CA SER A 48 -17.20 -15.32 24.21
C SER A 48 -15.90 -16.04 23.85
N PRO A 49 -15.53 -16.07 22.57
CA PRO A 49 -14.31 -16.70 22.12
C PRO A 49 -13.09 -15.88 22.59
N HIS A 50 -12.05 -16.59 22.99
CA HIS A 50 -10.82 -16.02 23.50
C HIS A 50 -9.63 -16.55 22.72
N LEU A 51 -8.61 -15.71 22.56
CA LEU A 51 -7.29 -16.08 22.08
C LEU A 51 -6.34 -16.21 23.27
N ALA A 52 -5.66 -17.36 23.39
CA ALA A 52 -4.56 -17.57 24.32
C ALA A 52 -3.24 -17.76 23.55
N ILE A 53 -2.22 -16.99 23.96
CA ILE A 53 -0.84 -17.13 23.49
C ILE A 53 0.00 -17.64 24.66
N VAL A 54 0.53 -18.85 24.51
CA VAL A 54 1.30 -19.57 25.53
C VAL A 54 2.77 -19.60 25.13
N ILE A 55 3.63 -19.09 26.01
CA ILE A 55 5.07 -18.99 25.79
C ILE A 55 5.79 -19.66 26.95
N GLN A 56 6.66 -20.63 26.64
CA GLN A 56 7.50 -21.30 27.65
C GLN A 56 8.93 -20.74 27.61
N ASN A 57 9.46 -20.37 28.78
CA ASN A 57 10.81 -19.84 28.97
C ASN A 57 11.59 -20.67 30.00
N GLN A 58 12.89 -20.83 29.77
CA GLN A 58 13.84 -21.33 30.77
C GLN A 58 14.46 -20.15 31.49
N LEU A 59 14.21 -20.02 32.79
CA LEU A 59 14.77 -18.97 33.63
C LEU A 59 15.86 -19.52 34.52
N GLU A 60 16.94 -18.78 34.69
CA GLU A 60 17.92 -19.08 35.72
C GLU A 60 17.29 -18.94 37.13
N LEU A 61 17.83 -19.64 38.12
CA LEU A 61 17.27 -19.62 39.48
C LEU A 61 17.22 -18.23 40.11
N PHE A 62 18.12 -17.32 39.70
CA PHE A 62 18.14 -15.95 40.21
C PHE A 62 17.14 -15.03 39.50
N GLU A 63 16.61 -15.43 38.34
CA GLU A 63 15.66 -14.65 37.56
C GLU A 63 14.24 -14.89 38.09
N SER A 64 13.50 -13.82 38.26
CA SER A 64 12.11 -13.82 38.72
C SER A 64 11.13 -14.22 37.60
N VAL A 65 9.91 -14.61 37.97
CA VAL A 65 8.84 -14.87 36.99
C VAL A 65 8.53 -13.62 36.16
N THR A 66 8.66 -12.44 36.75
CA THR A 66 8.51 -11.14 36.07
C THR A 66 9.60 -10.89 35.04
N ASP A 67 10.84 -11.34 35.25
CA ASP A 67 11.89 -11.30 34.23
C ASP A 67 11.50 -12.17 33.03
N GLY A 68 10.90 -13.33 33.29
CA GLY A 68 10.34 -14.18 32.25
C GLY A 68 9.25 -13.52 31.40
N MET A 69 8.42 -12.64 31.99
CA MET A 69 7.45 -11.87 31.21
C MET A 69 8.16 -10.93 30.23
N ALA A 70 9.20 -10.22 30.67
CA ALA A 70 10.01 -9.38 29.79
C ALA A 70 10.63 -10.19 28.65
N TYR A 71 11.17 -11.38 28.94
CA TYR A 71 11.76 -12.26 27.93
C TYR A 71 10.74 -12.88 26.97
N SER A 72 9.49 -13.06 27.40
CA SER A 72 8.41 -13.53 26.53
C SER A 72 7.90 -12.46 25.57
N ARG A 73 8.15 -11.17 25.85
CA ARG A 73 7.58 -10.05 25.08
C ARG A 73 7.95 -10.06 23.59
N PRO A 74 9.20 -10.30 23.17
CA PRO A 74 9.51 -10.40 21.74
C PRO A 74 8.75 -11.52 21.03
N ARG A 75 8.61 -12.68 21.67
CA ARG A 75 7.86 -13.82 21.15
C ARG A 75 6.36 -13.52 21.04
N LEU A 76 5.80 -12.81 22.02
CA LEU A 76 4.42 -12.32 21.96
C LEU A 76 4.19 -11.37 20.77
N LEU A 77 5.10 -10.43 20.54
CA LEU A 77 5.03 -9.51 19.40
C LEU A 77 5.13 -10.25 18.05
N ILE A 78 5.97 -11.27 17.96
CA ILE A 78 6.06 -12.14 16.79
C ILE A 78 4.73 -12.85 16.53
N ALA A 79 4.13 -13.46 17.57
CA ALA A 79 2.84 -14.13 17.46
C ALA A 79 1.75 -13.19 16.94
N PHE A 80 1.66 -11.97 17.49
CA PHE A 80 0.75 -10.95 16.99
C PHE A 80 1.04 -10.53 15.56
N GLY A 81 2.31 -10.38 15.18
CA GLY A 81 2.72 -10.09 13.80
C GLY A 81 2.23 -11.16 12.82
N VAL A 82 2.41 -12.45 13.16
CA VAL A 82 1.95 -13.58 12.34
C VAL A 82 0.42 -13.60 12.26
N LEU A 83 -0.29 -13.50 13.38
CA LEU A 83 -1.76 -13.52 13.37
C LEU A 83 -2.35 -12.36 12.57
N SER A 84 -1.81 -11.14 12.75
CA SER A 84 -2.23 -9.98 11.96
C SER A 84 -1.96 -10.19 10.47
N TYR A 85 -0.81 -10.74 10.12
CA TYR A 85 -0.44 -10.97 8.73
C TYR A 85 -1.25 -12.08 8.04
N PHE A 86 -1.92 -12.97 8.77
CA PHE A 86 -2.79 -13.98 8.15
C PHE A 86 -4.27 -13.57 8.11
N THR A 87 -4.71 -12.75 9.07
CA THR A 87 -6.13 -12.41 9.24
C THR A 87 -6.47 -11.00 8.79
N GLN A 88 -5.44 -10.16 8.55
CA GLN A 88 -5.58 -8.72 8.37
C GLN A 88 -6.33 -8.03 9.53
N GLN A 89 -6.35 -8.67 10.71
CA GLN A 89 -6.89 -8.10 11.95
C GLN A 89 -5.76 -7.63 12.85
N ILE A 90 -6.01 -6.59 13.63
CA ILE A 90 -4.99 -6.08 14.54
C ILE A 90 -4.96 -6.93 15.79
N PHE A 91 -3.77 -7.44 16.10
CA PHE A 91 -3.48 -7.99 17.42
C PHE A 91 -2.51 -7.09 18.14
N THR A 92 -2.96 -6.40 19.19
CA THR A 92 -2.07 -5.62 20.05
C THR A 92 -1.89 -6.27 21.41
N PRO A 93 -0.77 -6.00 22.08
CA PRO A 93 -0.63 -6.39 23.47
C PRO A 93 -1.47 -5.56 24.45
N PHE A 94 -2.09 -4.46 24.01
CA PHE A 94 -2.92 -3.60 24.87
C PHE A 94 -4.31 -4.20 25.09
N GLU A 95 -4.77 -5.05 24.18
CA GLU A 95 -6.05 -5.77 24.28
C GLU A 95 -5.93 -7.08 25.08
N THR A 96 -4.75 -7.35 25.65
CA THR A 96 -4.56 -8.48 26.56
C THR A 96 -5.14 -8.11 27.92
N TYR A 97 -6.29 -8.69 28.28
CA TYR A 97 -6.96 -8.37 29.55
C TYR A 97 -6.45 -9.21 30.72
N ALA A 98 -5.88 -10.39 30.45
CA ALA A 98 -5.32 -11.27 31.47
C ALA A 98 -3.96 -11.83 31.04
N SER A 99 -3.02 -11.85 31.98
CA SER A 99 -1.75 -12.52 31.85
C SER A 99 -1.48 -13.36 33.09
N SER A 100 -1.20 -14.64 32.92
CA SER A 100 -0.85 -15.55 34.03
C SER A 100 0.52 -16.17 33.80
N SER A 101 1.17 -16.60 34.88
CA SER A 101 2.47 -17.25 34.81
C SER A 101 2.62 -18.30 35.89
N TYR A 102 3.15 -19.47 35.53
CA TYR A 102 3.38 -20.56 36.47
C TYR A 102 4.64 -21.34 36.16
N VAL A 103 5.23 -21.95 37.20
CA VAL A 103 6.38 -22.85 37.05
C VAL A 103 5.86 -24.22 36.65
N GLY A 104 6.33 -24.77 35.52
CA GLY A 104 5.84 -26.04 35.01
C GLY A 104 6.02 -26.17 33.50
N LYS A 105 5.22 -27.02 32.87
CA LYS A 105 5.17 -27.20 31.42
C LYS A 105 3.74 -27.04 30.92
N PHE A 106 3.60 -26.65 29.66
CA PHE A 106 2.35 -26.70 28.93
C PHE A 106 2.43 -27.83 27.93
N ASP A 107 1.82 -28.97 28.26
CA ASP A 107 1.90 -30.22 27.49
C ASP A 107 0.51 -30.57 26.94
N LYS A 108 0.00 -29.76 26.01
CA LYS A 108 -1.26 -30.00 25.28
C LYS A 108 -0.93 -30.25 23.80
N GLU A 109 -1.54 -31.28 23.22
CA GLU A 109 -1.30 -31.65 21.83
C GLU A 109 -1.78 -30.56 20.86
N CYS A 110 -0.96 -30.29 19.84
CA CYS A 110 -1.28 -29.37 18.76
C CYS A 110 -2.30 -29.99 17.79
N LYS A 111 -3.50 -29.40 17.68
CA LYS A 111 -4.50 -29.85 16.70
C LYS A 111 -4.21 -29.37 15.27
N ASN A 112 -3.27 -28.44 15.08
CA ASN A 112 -2.94 -27.82 13.79
C ASN A 112 -4.21 -27.32 13.08
N ARG A 113 -4.91 -26.37 13.70
CA ARG A 113 -6.13 -25.78 13.14
C ARG A 113 -5.96 -24.28 12.98
N PHE A 114 -6.31 -23.73 11.82
CA PHE A 114 -6.34 -22.29 11.60
C PHE A 114 -7.46 -21.97 10.61
N ILE A 115 -8.58 -21.44 11.11
CA ILE A 115 -9.74 -21.01 10.33
C ILE A 115 -10.08 -19.58 10.73
N PHE A 116 -10.25 -18.70 9.75
CA PHE A 116 -10.65 -17.31 9.95
C PHE A 116 -11.73 -16.94 8.95
N LYS A 117 -12.87 -16.40 9.43
CA LYS A 117 -14.03 -16.02 8.58
C LYS A 117 -14.40 -17.11 7.55
N GLU A 118 -14.45 -18.37 7.98
CA GLU A 118 -14.75 -19.56 7.14
C GLU A 118 -13.65 -19.97 6.14
N THR A 119 -12.54 -19.22 6.05
CA THR A 119 -11.37 -19.60 5.25
C THR A 119 -10.41 -20.46 6.07
N GLU A 120 -10.03 -21.62 5.54
CA GLU A 120 -9.00 -22.48 6.12
C GLU A 120 -7.61 -22.00 5.71
N LEU A 121 -6.79 -21.62 6.69
CA LEU A 121 -5.48 -21.01 6.51
C LEU A 121 -4.33 -21.94 6.93
N ILE A 122 -4.62 -23.17 7.33
CA ILE A 122 -3.63 -24.06 7.96
C ILE A 122 -2.52 -24.47 6.99
N GLU A 123 -2.83 -24.73 5.72
CA GLU A 123 -1.84 -25.15 4.73
C GLU A 123 -0.83 -24.02 4.44
N ASP A 124 -1.35 -22.82 4.19
CA ASP A 124 -0.55 -21.61 4.00
C ASP A 124 0.30 -21.29 5.24
N TYR A 125 -0.27 -21.44 6.43
CA TYR A 125 0.43 -21.28 7.69
C TYR A 125 1.59 -22.28 7.84
N ILE A 126 1.36 -23.57 7.57
CA ILE A 126 2.40 -24.60 7.67
C ILE A 126 3.52 -24.34 6.67
N GLN A 127 3.19 -23.92 5.44
CA GLN A 127 4.19 -23.55 4.43
C GLN A 127 5.05 -22.36 4.92
N PHE A 128 4.39 -21.31 5.40
CA PHE A 128 5.03 -20.12 5.96
C PHE A 128 5.93 -20.46 7.15
N GLU A 129 5.44 -21.22 8.13
CA GLU A 129 6.21 -21.63 9.30
C GLU A 129 7.44 -22.45 8.89
N THR A 130 7.24 -23.43 8.01
CA THR A 130 8.31 -24.33 7.55
C THR A 130 9.45 -23.53 6.92
N ILE A 131 9.14 -22.55 6.07
CA ILE A 131 10.15 -21.71 5.43
C ILE A 131 10.83 -20.80 6.46
N ILE A 132 10.07 -20.09 7.28
CA ILE A 132 10.62 -19.12 8.24
C ILE A 132 11.53 -19.78 9.27
N LYS A 133 11.19 -20.98 9.74
CA LYS A 133 11.96 -21.71 10.74
C LYS A 133 13.43 -21.90 10.34
N TYR A 134 13.69 -22.02 9.04
CA TYR A 134 15.03 -22.21 8.48
C TYR A 134 15.52 -21.00 7.65
N HIS A 135 14.76 -19.91 7.62
CA HIS A 135 15.12 -18.73 6.84
C HIS A 135 16.29 -17.99 7.49
N LYS A 136 17.33 -17.67 6.70
CA LYS A 136 18.54 -17.00 7.17
C LYS A 136 18.29 -15.59 7.73
N ASP A 137 17.20 -14.94 7.29
CA ASP A 137 16.81 -13.58 7.67
C ASP A 137 15.53 -13.55 8.52
N LYS A 138 15.26 -14.59 9.35
CA LYS A 138 14.01 -14.69 10.12
C LYS A 138 13.76 -13.51 11.06
N GLU A 139 14.79 -12.97 11.73
CA GLU A 139 14.66 -11.81 12.63
C GLU A 139 14.27 -10.55 11.86
N PHE A 140 14.77 -10.43 10.62
CA PHE A 140 14.39 -9.37 9.72
C PHE A 140 12.94 -9.53 9.26
N ILE A 141 12.50 -10.76 8.95
CA ILE A 141 11.08 -11.04 8.63
C ILE A 141 10.16 -10.62 9.80
N TYR A 142 10.48 -10.99 11.04
CA TYR A 142 9.70 -10.54 12.19
C TYR A 142 9.63 -9.01 12.30
N SER A 143 10.72 -8.34 11.98
CA SER A 143 10.79 -6.87 11.96
C SER A 143 9.94 -6.24 10.84
N LEU A 144 9.72 -6.95 9.73
CA LEU A 144 8.80 -6.54 8.67
C LEU A 144 7.34 -6.75 9.09
N LEU A 145 7.02 -7.92 9.64
CA LEU A 145 5.66 -8.25 10.12
C LEU A 145 5.21 -7.29 11.23
N ASP A 146 6.11 -6.92 12.16
CA ASP A 146 5.80 -5.96 13.21
C ASP A 146 5.51 -4.55 12.66
N ARG A 147 6.28 -4.12 11.65
CA ARG A 147 6.02 -2.83 10.97
C ARG A 147 4.74 -2.84 10.16
N TRP A 148 4.45 -3.94 9.48
CA TRP A 148 3.21 -4.13 8.75
C TRP A 148 2.01 -4.09 9.71
N ARG A 149 2.08 -4.80 10.83
CA ARG A 149 1.08 -4.74 11.91
C ARG A 149 0.91 -3.34 12.50
N LYS A 150 2.01 -2.57 12.61
CA LYS A 150 1.94 -1.15 13.04
C LYS A 150 1.21 -0.28 12.00
N GLY A 151 1.46 -0.49 10.71
CA GLY A 151 0.72 0.18 9.64
C GLY A 151 -0.77 -0.14 9.72
N LEU A 152 -1.11 -1.43 9.85
CA LEU A 152 -2.49 -1.89 10.03
C LEU A 152 -3.17 -1.27 11.25
N TYR A 153 -2.47 -1.17 12.39
CA TYR A 153 -3.00 -0.51 13.59
C TYR A 153 -3.38 0.95 13.33
N MET A 154 -2.52 1.70 12.64
CA MET A 154 -2.77 3.12 12.35
C MET A 154 -3.86 3.32 11.30
N GLU A 155 -3.96 2.41 10.33
CA GLU A 155 -5.04 2.35 9.35
C GLU A 155 -6.40 2.17 10.04
N THR A 156 -6.56 1.16 10.90
CA THR A 156 -7.84 0.95 11.61
C THR A 156 -8.19 2.08 12.58
N GLU A 157 -7.21 2.65 13.27
CA GLU A 157 -7.47 3.83 14.10
C GLU A 157 -7.86 5.06 13.26
N SER A 158 -7.58 5.06 11.95
CA SER A 158 -7.88 6.17 11.03
C SER A 158 -9.14 5.99 10.20
N GLU A 159 -9.76 4.80 10.19
CA GLU A 159 -10.87 4.43 9.30
C GLU A 159 -12.01 5.47 9.29
N ASP A 160 -12.35 6.03 10.45
CA ASP A 160 -13.43 7.02 10.60
C ASP A 160 -12.96 8.47 10.79
N ASN A 161 -11.67 8.69 11.04
CA ASN A 161 -11.19 9.96 11.58
C ASN A 161 -9.94 10.52 10.89
N MET A 162 -9.28 9.78 10.01
CA MET A 162 -8.12 10.22 9.23
C MET A 162 -6.91 10.70 10.06
N ILE A 163 -6.78 10.23 11.31
CA ILE A 163 -5.79 10.74 12.27
C ILE A 163 -4.36 10.35 11.92
N TYR A 164 -4.13 9.11 11.46
CA TYR A 164 -2.79 8.54 11.23
C TYR A 164 -2.51 8.19 9.77
N ASP A 165 -3.35 8.66 8.88
CA ASP A 165 -3.23 8.63 7.43
C ASP A 165 -1.79 8.78 6.88
N ASP A 166 -1.06 9.80 7.32
CA ASP A 166 0.32 10.05 6.88
C ASP A 166 1.30 9.02 7.49
N GLU A 167 1.12 8.63 8.76
CA GLU A 167 1.92 7.61 9.45
C GLU A 167 1.68 6.19 8.92
N THR A 168 0.45 5.86 8.52
CA THR A 168 0.07 4.60 7.85
C THR A 168 0.88 4.46 6.56
N LEU A 169 0.84 5.50 5.73
CA LEU A 169 1.58 5.55 4.47
C LEU A 169 3.10 5.41 4.70
N ILE A 170 3.66 6.11 5.69
CA ILE A 170 5.08 5.97 6.05
C ILE A 170 5.39 4.53 6.49
N SER A 171 4.53 3.91 7.28
CA SER A 171 4.80 2.57 7.82
C SER A 171 4.86 1.52 6.72
N TYR A 172 3.96 1.59 5.75
CA TYR A 172 4.02 0.74 4.58
C TYR A 172 5.25 1.06 3.70
N PHE A 173 5.61 2.34 3.52
CA PHE A 173 6.81 2.70 2.77
C PHE A 173 8.10 2.15 3.40
N HIS A 174 8.21 2.22 4.74
CA HIS A 174 9.37 1.72 5.48
C HIS A 174 9.61 0.22 5.28
N ILE A 175 8.56 -0.58 5.04
CA ILE A 175 8.70 -2.01 4.72
C ILE A 175 9.49 -2.17 3.42
N LEU A 176 9.14 -1.41 2.38
CA LEU A 176 9.85 -1.43 1.11
C LEU A 176 11.30 -0.96 1.27
N GLU A 177 11.54 0.12 2.01
CA GLU A 177 12.89 0.62 2.28
C GLU A 177 13.76 -0.42 2.98
N LEU A 178 13.22 -1.11 3.98
CA LEU A 178 13.95 -2.17 4.66
C LEU A 178 14.23 -3.35 3.75
N LEU A 179 13.27 -3.74 2.92
CA LEU A 179 13.49 -4.79 1.92
C LEU A 179 14.63 -4.39 0.97
N THR A 180 14.81 -3.12 0.61
CA THR A 180 15.92 -2.71 -0.28
C THR A 180 17.28 -3.11 0.27
N THR A 181 17.47 -3.11 1.60
CA THR A 181 18.76 -3.45 2.21
C THR A 181 19.15 -4.91 1.97
N LYS A 182 18.18 -5.79 1.67
CA LYS A 182 18.43 -7.21 1.35
C LYS A 182 18.75 -7.46 -0.12
N TYR A 183 18.43 -6.52 -1.00
CA TYR A 183 18.67 -6.62 -2.45
C TYR A 183 19.80 -5.70 -2.92
N GLU A 184 20.21 -4.72 -2.11
CA GLU A 184 21.16 -3.67 -2.49
C GLU A 184 22.52 -4.22 -2.94
N ASP A 185 23.09 -5.18 -2.22
CA ASP A 185 24.39 -5.77 -2.60
C ASP A 185 24.32 -6.51 -3.94
N LYS A 186 23.21 -7.21 -4.18
CA LYS A 186 22.95 -7.90 -5.46
C LYS A 186 22.81 -6.88 -6.59
N GLN A 187 22.01 -5.83 -6.38
CA GLN A 187 21.84 -4.74 -7.35
C GLN A 187 23.17 -4.07 -7.70
N LYS A 188 23.97 -3.72 -6.68
CA LYS A 188 25.29 -3.09 -6.86
C LYS A 188 26.23 -4.01 -7.62
N LYS A 189 26.24 -5.30 -7.31
CA LYS A 189 27.07 -6.28 -8.03
C LYS A 189 26.67 -6.37 -9.50
N GLU A 190 25.39 -6.55 -9.80
CA GLU A 190 24.91 -6.62 -11.19
C GLU A 190 25.19 -5.34 -11.97
N LEU A 191 25.07 -4.17 -11.34
CA LEU A 191 25.41 -2.90 -11.97
C LEU A 191 26.91 -2.81 -12.28
N LYS A 192 27.79 -3.23 -11.36
CA LYS A 192 29.24 -3.28 -11.59
C LYS A 192 29.60 -4.20 -12.75
N ASP A 193 28.96 -5.36 -12.82
CA ASP A 193 29.19 -6.32 -13.90
C ASP A 193 28.78 -5.71 -15.25
N LYS A 194 27.60 -5.07 -15.32
CA LYS A 194 27.16 -4.35 -16.53
C LYS A 194 28.08 -3.19 -16.93
N ILE A 195 28.60 -2.43 -15.96
CA ILE A 195 29.56 -1.34 -16.23
C ILE A 195 30.85 -1.89 -16.82
N LYS A 196 31.34 -3.03 -16.31
CA LYS A 196 32.52 -3.71 -16.86
C LYS A 196 32.28 -4.22 -18.26
N ASP A 197 31.13 -4.85 -18.52
CA ASP A 197 30.77 -5.36 -19.85
C ASP A 197 30.65 -4.21 -20.86
N PHE A 198 30.00 -3.11 -20.47
CA PHE A 198 29.93 -1.89 -21.27
C PHE A 198 31.32 -1.31 -21.56
N SER A 199 32.17 -1.21 -20.53
CA SER A 199 33.55 -0.71 -20.69
C SER A 199 34.35 -1.62 -21.63
N LYS A 200 34.17 -2.94 -21.51
CA LYS A 200 34.82 -3.94 -22.35
C LYS A 200 34.42 -3.75 -23.82
N SER A 201 33.12 -3.69 -24.13
CA SER A 201 32.63 -3.48 -25.50
C SER A 201 33.22 -2.20 -26.10
N ILE A 202 33.23 -1.09 -25.37
CA ILE A 202 33.83 0.16 -25.87
C ILE A 202 35.32 -0.03 -26.19
N PHE A 203 36.13 -0.49 -25.23
CA PHE A 203 37.58 -0.50 -25.40
C PHE A 203 38.08 -1.60 -26.35
N GLU A 204 37.41 -2.74 -26.38
CA GLU A 204 37.75 -3.86 -27.26
C GLU A 204 37.23 -3.61 -28.68
N GLU A 205 35.97 -3.20 -28.85
CA GLU A 205 35.33 -3.17 -30.17
C GLU A 205 35.48 -1.80 -30.87
N SER A 206 35.49 -0.70 -30.12
CA SER A 206 35.58 0.65 -30.70
C SER A 206 37.00 1.21 -30.69
N PHE A 207 37.72 1.02 -29.59
CA PHE A 207 39.12 1.49 -29.46
C PHE A 207 40.15 0.44 -29.89
N LEU A 208 39.73 -0.82 -30.11
CA LEU A 208 40.58 -1.92 -30.59
C LEU A 208 41.79 -2.16 -29.68
N PHE A 209 41.64 -1.93 -28.37
CA PHE A 209 42.69 -2.23 -27.41
C PHE A 209 42.76 -3.73 -27.13
N GLU A 210 43.98 -4.24 -26.93
CA GLU A 210 44.22 -5.67 -26.68
C GLU A 210 45.10 -5.90 -25.45
N GLY A 211 45.11 -7.16 -24.97
CA GLY A 211 46.04 -7.63 -23.94
C GLY A 211 45.99 -6.84 -22.63
N ASN A 212 47.16 -6.39 -22.16
CA ASN A 212 47.27 -5.68 -20.89
C ASN A 212 46.70 -4.26 -20.94
N GLN A 213 46.75 -3.60 -22.11
CA GLN A 213 46.19 -2.26 -22.28
C GLN A 213 44.67 -2.29 -22.13
N LEU A 214 44.00 -3.26 -22.77
CA LEU A 214 42.56 -3.46 -22.64
C LEU A 214 42.15 -3.67 -21.18
N LYS A 215 42.82 -4.59 -20.47
CA LYS A 215 42.53 -4.88 -19.05
C LYS A 215 42.74 -3.67 -18.15
N SER A 216 43.78 -2.87 -18.40
CA SER A 216 44.07 -1.65 -17.65
C SER A 216 42.97 -0.61 -17.84
N GLU A 217 42.58 -0.35 -19.09
CA GLU A 217 41.54 0.65 -19.40
C GLU A 217 40.16 0.24 -18.87
N ILE A 218 39.75 -1.02 -19.05
CA ILE A 218 38.49 -1.54 -18.47
C ILE A 218 38.48 -1.29 -16.96
N ASN A 219 39.54 -1.66 -16.25
CA ASN A 219 39.60 -1.51 -14.79
C ASN A 219 39.62 -0.03 -14.34
N ALA A 220 40.34 0.83 -15.03
CA ALA A 220 40.42 2.25 -14.69
C ALA A 220 39.08 2.95 -14.94
N LYS A 221 38.45 2.71 -16.09
CA LYS A 221 37.26 3.42 -16.52
C LYS A 221 35.98 2.86 -15.89
N SER A 222 35.88 1.54 -15.70
CA SER A 222 34.77 0.95 -14.94
C SER A 222 34.71 1.52 -13.52
N LYS A 223 35.84 1.64 -12.81
CA LYS A 223 35.89 2.25 -11.47
C LYS A 223 35.39 3.70 -11.44
N ILE A 224 35.69 4.49 -12.48
CA ILE A 224 35.20 5.87 -12.58
C ILE A 224 33.68 5.87 -12.74
N ILE A 225 33.15 5.05 -13.67
CA ILE A 225 31.71 4.95 -13.90
C ILE A 225 30.99 4.40 -12.66
N GLU A 226 31.55 3.39 -12.00
CA GLU A 226 31.05 2.85 -10.74
C GLU A 226 30.95 3.95 -9.66
N GLY A 227 32.00 4.78 -9.53
CA GLY A 227 32.04 5.90 -8.58
C GLY A 227 31.01 6.99 -8.85
N LEU A 228 30.54 7.12 -10.09
CA LEU A 228 29.48 8.05 -10.48
C LEU A 228 28.09 7.45 -10.26
N LEU A 229 27.85 6.21 -10.71
CA LEU A 229 26.49 5.65 -10.76
C LEU A 229 26.04 4.98 -9.46
N LEU A 230 26.94 4.35 -8.70
CA LEU A 230 26.55 3.60 -7.49
C LEU A 230 26.00 4.50 -6.37
N PRO A 231 26.57 5.69 -6.10
CA PRO A 231 26.02 6.61 -5.10
C PRO A 231 24.64 7.17 -5.49
N ASP A 232 24.37 7.31 -6.79
CA ASP A 232 23.15 7.93 -7.34
C ASP A 232 21.94 6.98 -7.40
N LEU A 233 22.05 5.76 -6.84
CA LEU A 233 20.92 4.84 -6.73
C LEU A 233 19.83 5.41 -5.82
N SER A 234 18.81 6.00 -6.46
CA SER A 234 17.63 6.54 -5.78
C SER A 234 16.82 5.43 -5.07
N VAL A 235 16.03 5.84 -4.07
CA VAL A 235 15.11 4.92 -3.36
C VAL A 235 14.15 4.22 -4.33
N SER A 236 13.59 4.95 -5.31
CA SER A 236 12.74 4.38 -6.36
C SER A 236 13.47 3.28 -7.13
N SER A 237 14.71 3.52 -7.57
CA SER A 237 15.51 2.53 -8.31
C SER A 237 15.80 1.28 -7.50
N LYS A 238 16.00 1.41 -6.19
CA LYS A 238 16.17 0.25 -5.28
C LYS A 238 14.87 -0.54 -5.15
N ILE A 239 13.71 0.13 -4.99
CA ILE A 239 12.40 -0.52 -4.90
C ILE A 239 12.04 -1.21 -6.23
N PHE A 240 12.28 -0.56 -7.38
CA PHE A 240 12.08 -1.18 -8.69
C PHE A 240 12.88 -2.47 -8.83
N TYR A 241 14.11 -2.48 -8.33
CA TYR A 241 14.94 -3.68 -8.38
C TYR A 241 14.35 -4.82 -7.53
N ILE A 242 13.84 -4.55 -6.33
CA ILE A 242 13.12 -5.57 -5.52
C ILE A 242 11.98 -6.17 -6.34
N PHE A 243 11.09 -5.34 -6.85
CA PHE A 243 9.91 -5.82 -7.57
C PHE A 243 10.25 -6.52 -8.88
N LYS A 244 11.36 -6.15 -9.53
CA LYS A 244 11.90 -6.88 -10.67
C LYS A 244 12.30 -8.30 -10.26
N GLU A 245 13.06 -8.42 -9.17
CA GLU A 245 13.52 -9.71 -8.65
C GLU A 245 12.37 -10.58 -8.14
N GLN A 246 11.30 -9.96 -7.65
CA GLN A 246 10.07 -10.62 -7.22
C GLN A 246 9.10 -10.92 -8.36
N GLY A 247 9.39 -10.48 -9.60
CA GLY A 247 8.56 -10.75 -10.78
C GLY A 247 7.26 -9.94 -10.86
N ILE A 248 7.09 -8.89 -10.06
CA ILE A 248 5.85 -8.07 -10.01
C ILE A 248 6.01 -6.66 -10.62
N LEU A 249 7.21 -6.31 -11.12
CA LEU A 249 7.47 -4.97 -11.66
C LEU A 249 6.81 -4.76 -13.02
N THR A 250 5.78 -3.90 -13.05
CA THR A 250 5.15 -3.39 -14.27
C THR A 250 5.52 -1.93 -14.52
N TYR A 251 5.25 -1.42 -15.73
CA TYR A 251 5.46 -0.01 -16.05
C TYR A 251 4.57 0.90 -15.19
N ARG A 252 3.30 0.53 -15.00
CA ARG A 252 2.37 1.24 -14.12
C ARG A 252 2.83 1.23 -12.66
N LEU A 253 3.34 0.11 -12.15
CA LEU A 253 3.89 0.03 -10.79
C LEU A 253 5.10 0.96 -10.60
N LYS A 254 5.93 1.17 -11.64
CA LYS A 254 7.01 2.17 -11.58
C LYS A 254 6.48 3.59 -11.41
N SER A 255 5.42 3.93 -12.14
CA SER A 255 4.76 5.23 -12.03
C SER A 255 4.21 5.44 -10.61
N PHE A 256 3.50 4.44 -10.09
CA PHE A 256 2.99 4.45 -8.72
C PHE A 256 4.10 4.67 -7.68
N ILE A 257 5.17 3.85 -7.69
CA ILE A 257 6.27 3.98 -6.72
C ILE A 257 6.98 5.33 -6.83
N THR A 258 7.03 5.93 -8.03
CA THR A 258 7.57 7.28 -8.20
C THR A 258 6.71 8.32 -7.48
N ASN A 259 5.38 8.20 -7.53
CA ASN A 259 4.48 9.05 -6.75
C ASN A 259 4.58 8.74 -5.24
N PHE A 260 4.59 7.46 -4.85
CA PHE A 260 4.70 7.06 -3.44
C PHE A 260 5.97 7.61 -2.76
N VAL A 261 7.11 7.65 -3.48
CA VAL A 261 8.35 8.28 -2.98
C VAL A 261 8.18 9.79 -2.79
N LYS A 262 7.43 10.47 -3.68
CA LYS A 262 7.12 11.91 -3.51
C LYS A 262 6.22 12.16 -2.30
N ASP A 263 5.25 11.28 -2.08
CA ASP A 263 4.35 11.35 -0.93
C ASP A 263 5.14 11.19 0.37
N ARG A 264 5.96 10.13 0.46
CA ARG A 264 6.87 9.94 1.60
C ARG A 264 7.78 11.14 1.84
N ASN A 265 8.35 11.71 0.78
CA ASN A 265 9.22 12.89 0.91
C ASN A 265 8.45 14.14 1.37
N SER A 266 7.20 14.29 0.96
CA SER A 266 6.33 15.39 1.40
C SER A 266 6.04 15.30 2.90
N VAL A 267 5.81 14.08 3.41
CA VAL A 267 5.63 13.84 4.84
C VAL A 267 6.94 14.06 5.60
N ALA A 268 8.05 13.46 5.15
CA ALA A 268 9.33 13.49 5.84
C ALA A 268 9.98 14.88 5.93
N HIS A 269 9.82 15.73 4.90
CA HIS A 269 10.44 17.06 4.86
C HIS A 269 9.56 18.16 5.47
N GLY A 270 8.33 17.84 5.90
CA GLY A 270 7.42 18.80 6.53
C GLY A 270 7.02 19.92 5.57
N ARG A 271 5.94 19.72 4.82
CA ARG A 271 5.39 20.76 3.95
C ARG A 271 4.64 21.82 4.78
N GLN A 272 4.71 23.09 4.39
CA GLN A 272 3.75 24.08 4.88
C GLN A 272 2.36 23.76 4.30
N VAL A 273 1.45 23.34 5.17
CA VAL A 273 0.14 22.76 4.79
C VAL A 273 -1.06 23.52 5.33
N TYR A 274 -0.84 24.72 5.87
CA TYR A 274 -1.93 25.61 6.26
C TYR A 274 -2.88 25.86 5.09
N GLN A 275 -4.18 25.79 5.35
CA GLN A 275 -5.25 26.04 4.40
C GLN A 275 -6.27 26.97 5.04
N ASP A 276 -6.68 28.01 4.31
CA ASP A 276 -7.75 28.92 4.75
C ASP A 276 -9.13 28.25 4.77
N ARG A 277 -9.27 27.14 4.04
CA ARG A 277 -10.48 26.33 3.97
C ARG A 277 -10.12 24.86 3.93
N VAL A 278 -10.85 24.07 4.71
CA VAL A 278 -10.73 22.62 4.72
C VAL A 278 -11.87 22.03 3.91
N ILE A 279 -11.57 21.02 3.10
CA ILE A 279 -12.56 20.32 2.26
C ILE A 279 -13.15 19.18 3.06
N PHE A 280 -14.42 18.85 2.82
CA PHE A 280 -15.07 17.69 3.41
C PHE A 280 -14.58 16.38 2.74
N PRO A 281 -14.35 15.29 3.51
CA PRO A 281 -14.41 15.20 4.96
C PRO A 281 -13.28 16.01 5.61
N VAL A 282 -13.60 16.71 6.69
CA VAL A 282 -12.66 17.62 7.37
C VAL A 282 -11.61 16.76 8.10
N PRO A 283 -10.35 16.73 7.64
CA PRO A 283 -9.32 16.00 8.36
C PRO A 283 -9.04 16.63 9.73
N PRO A 284 -8.63 15.82 10.72
CA PRO A 284 -8.30 16.27 12.06
C PRO A 284 -7.02 17.11 12.08
N PHE A 285 -6.14 16.89 11.10
CA PHE A 285 -4.88 17.60 10.91
C PHE A 285 -4.74 18.06 9.46
N PHE A 286 -3.85 19.03 9.21
CA PHE A 286 -3.55 19.40 7.84
C PHE A 286 -2.79 18.25 7.14
N PRO A 287 -3.30 17.70 6.03
CA PRO A 287 -2.67 16.58 5.37
C PRO A 287 -1.36 17.01 4.72
N LEU A 288 -0.28 16.25 4.94
CA LEU A 288 1.03 16.51 4.31
C LEU A 288 1.03 16.08 2.84
N ILE A 289 0.18 15.12 2.50
CA ILE A 289 -0.03 14.61 1.15
C ILE A 289 -1.27 15.27 0.56
N LYS A 290 -1.09 15.89 -0.61
CA LYS A 290 -2.18 16.63 -1.28
C LYS A 290 -3.24 15.75 -1.91
N ASN A 291 -2.83 14.63 -2.49
CA ASN A 291 -3.74 13.69 -3.14
C ASN A 291 -3.21 12.29 -2.90
N ARG A 292 -4.06 11.41 -2.36
CA ARG A 292 -3.79 9.97 -2.34
C ARG A 292 -4.51 9.35 -3.53
N ASP A 293 -3.73 8.78 -4.43
CA ASP A 293 -4.23 8.17 -5.66
C ASP A 293 -4.87 6.79 -5.39
N TYR A 294 -4.55 6.18 -4.25
CA TYR A 294 -4.94 4.82 -3.88
C TYR A 294 -5.43 4.76 -2.44
N PRO A 295 -6.36 3.83 -2.11
CA PRO A 295 -6.77 3.57 -0.73
C PRO A 295 -5.63 2.94 0.09
N GLU A 296 -5.72 3.03 1.42
CA GLU A 296 -4.71 2.47 2.35
C GLU A 296 -4.49 0.97 2.13
N GLU A 297 -5.58 0.26 1.84
CA GLU A 297 -5.58 -1.16 1.51
C GLU A 297 -4.61 -1.51 0.36
N PHE A 298 -4.49 -0.66 -0.66
CA PHE A 298 -3.55 -0.90 -1.77
C PHE A 298 -2.10 -0.97 -1.27
N TYR A 299 -1.71 -0.05 -0.38
CA TYR A 299 -0.38 -0.02 0.23
C TYR A 299 -0.16 -1.22 1.15
N ARG A 300 -1.19 -1.60 1.91
CA ARG A 300 -1.19 -2.78 2.79
C ARG A 300 -0.94 -4.06 1.99
N ILE A 301 -1.69 -4.29 0.92
CA ILE A 301 -1.58 -5.50 0.09
C ILE A 301 -0.28 -5.52 -0.71
N LEU A 302 0.15 -4.39 -1.31
CA LEU A 302 1.45 -4.32 -2.00
C LEU A 302 2.61 -4.70 -1.07
N THR A 303 2.61 -4.17 0.16
CA THR A 303 3.69 -4.46 1.11
C THR A 303 3.59 -5.86 1.70
N ALA A 304 2.38 -6.39 1.92
CA ALA A 304 2.18 -7.78 2.28
C ALA A 304 2.72 -8.71 1.19
N LYS A 305 2.35 -8.47 -0.08
CA LYS A 305 2.86 -9.21 -1.23
C LYS A 305 4.40 -9.14 -1.34
N ALA A 306 4.99 -7.96 -1.09
CA ALA A 306 6.44 -7.80 -1.10
C ALA A 306 7.12 -8.63 0.02
N ILE A 307 6.51 -8.74 1.21
CA ILE A 307 6.96 -9.60 2.30
C ILE A 307 6.81 -11.08 1.91
N ALA A 308 5.65 -11.49 1.41
CA ALA A 308 5.39 -12.87 0.96
C ALA A 308 6.42 -13.35 -0.07
N ASN A 309 6.67 -12.52 -1.09
CA ASN A 309 7.65 -12.79 -2.13
C ASN A 309 9.09 -12.85 -1.58
N PHE A 310 9.43 -12.05 -0.57
CA PHE A 310 10.75 -12.11 0.09
C PHE A 310 10.92 -13.42 0.88
N ILE A 311 9.87 -13.88 1.57
CA ILE A 311 9.87 -15.15 2.30
C ILE A 311 9.91 -16.33 1.32
N GLY A 312 9.28 -16.20 0.15
CA GLY A 312 9.13 -17.27 -0.84
C GLY A 312 7.83 -18.07 -0.66
N VAL A 313 6.75 -17.42 -0.20
CA VAL A 313 5.40 -17.99 -0.09
C VAL A 313 4.43 -17.31 -1.04
N ASN A 314 3.31 -17.96 -1.36
CA ASN A 314 2.31 -17.46 -2.30
C ASN A 314 1.16 -16.67 -1.65
N LEU A 315 1.33 -16.23 -0.40
CA LEU A 315 0.36 -15.39 0.29
C LEU A 315 0.15 -14.07 -0.47
N TYR A 316 -1.07 -13.54 -0.43
CA TYR A 316 -1.46 -12.26 -1.02
C TYR A 316 -1.37 -12.17 -2.55
N SER A 317 -1.17 -13.29 -3.26
CA SER A 317 -1.05 -13.28 -4.72
C SER A 317 -2.37 -12.91 -5.39
N GLN A 318 -3.49 -13.47 -4.94
CA GLN A 318 -4.79 -13.18 -5.54
C GLN A 318 -5.19 -11.72 -5.29
N GLU A 319 -5.09 -11.27 -4.05
CA GLU A 319 -5.39 -9.90 -3.64
C GLU A 319 -4.52 -8.90 -4.41
N TRP A 320 -3.25 -9.22 -4.61
CA TRP A 320 -2.36 -8.40 -5.43
C TRP A 320 -2.76 -8.42 -6.91
N ASP A 321 -3.09 -9.57 -7.48
CA ASP A 321 -3.49 -9.68 -8.89
C ASP A 321 -4.75 -8.84 -9.15
N GLU A 322 -5.73 -8.87 -8.25
CA GLU A 322 -6.93 -8.02 -8.28
C GLU A 322 -6.58 -6.53 -8.15
N MET A 323 -5.81 -6.14 -7.13
CA MET A 323 -5.47 -4.74 -6.91
C MET A 323 -4.56 -4.16 -7.99
N SER A 324 -3.68 -4.96 -8.56
CA SER A 324 -2.73 -4.51 -9.59
C SER A 324 -3.42 -4.06 -10.88
N GLN A 325 -4.63 -4.56 -11.15
CA GLN A 325 -5.47 -4.12 -12.28
C GLN A 325 -5.99 -2.70 -12.09
N SER A 326 -6.14 -2.24 -10.84
CA SER A 326 -6.59 -0.88 -10.51
C SER A 326 -5.50 0.19 -10.64
N ILE A 327 -4.25 -0.20 -10.94
CA ILE A 327 -3.15 0.76 -11.07
C ILE A 327 -3.40 1.63 -12.28
N ILE A 328 -3.57 2.92 -12.03
CA ILE A 328 -3.83 3.96 -13.02
C ILE A 328 -2.73 3.88 -14.10
N PRO A 329 -3.10 3.88 -15.40
CA PRO A 329 -2.14 3.97 -16.50
C PRO A 329 -1.17 5.12 -16.28
N SER A 330 0.08 4.94 -16.65
CA SER A 330 1.12 5.96 -16.56
C SER A 330 0.84 7.17 -17.46
N PHE A 331 1.53 8.27 -17.19
CA PHE A 331 1.40 9.46 -18.03
C PHE A 331 1.95 9.23 -19.44
N ASP A 332 2.98 8.40 -19.60
CA ASP A 332 3.52 8.10 -20.94
C ASP A 332 2.51 7.30 -21.77
N GLU A 333 1.76 6.37 -21.16
CA GLU A 333 0.67 5.65 -21.83
C GLU A 333 -0.44 6.62 -22.28
N LEU A 334 -0.83 7.59 -21.44
CA LEU A 334 -1.78 8.64 -21.83
C LEU A 334 -1.23 9.51 -22.98
N ARG A 335 0.06 9.85 -22.95
CA ARG A 335 0.69 10.66 -24.01
C ARG A 335 0.75 9.92 -25.34
N GLU A 336 1.02 8.62 -25.31
CA GLU A 336 0.96 7.76 -26.50
C GLU A 336 -0.47 7.71 -27.07
N PHE A 337 -1.47 7.48 -26.22
CA PHE A 337 -2.88 7.49 -26.58
C PHE A 337 -3.33 8.81 -27.21
N GLN A 338 -2.91 9.95 -26.65
CA GLN A 338 -3.17 11.27 -27.21
C GLN A 338 -2.48 11.45 -28.57
N ARG A 339 -1.17 11.13 -28.65
CA ARG A 339 -0.37 11.30 -29.87
C ARG A 339 -0.92 10.50 -31.03
N GLU A 340 -1.38 9.28 -30.77
CA GLU A 340 -1.96 8.37 -31.76
C GLU A 340 -3.44 8.65 -32.03
N LYS A 341 -4.04 9.60 -31.30
CA LYS A 341 -5.45 10.00 -31.41
C LYS A 341 -6.43 8.83 -31.30
N LYS A 342 -6.07 7.82 -30.50
CA LYS A 342 -6.87 6.61 -30.30
C LYS A 342 -8.29 6.90 -29.80
N TYR A 343 -8.46 8.00 -29.06
CA TYR A 343 -9.77 8.49 -28.59
C TYR A 343 -10.78 8.80 -29.70
N LEU A 344 -10.36 9.03 -30.96
CA LEU A 344 -11.27 9.31 -32.07
C LEU A 344 -12.00 8.05 -32.58
N GLU A 345 -11.45 6.87 -32.31
CA GLU A 345 -11.98 5.58 -32.80
C GLU A 345 -12.88 4.89 -31.76
N LEU A 346 -12.95 5.44 -30.54
CA LEU A 346 -13.68 4.86 -29.43
C LEU A 346 -15.11 5.39 -29.35
N THR A 347 -16.05 4.48 -29.05
CA THR A 347 -17.33 4.89 -28.50
C THR A 347 -17.14 5.37 -27.05
N ASN A 348 -18.09 6.15 -26.51
CA ASN A 348 -18.01 6.55 -25.10
C ASN A 348 -17.95 5.36 -24.14
N GLN A 349 -18.68 4.28 -24.46
CA GLN A 349 -18.64 3.05 -23.67
C GLN A 349 -17.24 2.42 -23.73
N ASP A 350 -16.67 2.25 -24.94
CA ASP A 350 -15.31 1.70 -25.09
C ASP A 350 -14.26 2.55 -24.33
N PHE A 351 -14.46 3.87 -24.29
CA PHE A 351 -13.57 4.77 -23.55
C PHE A 351 -13.74 4.66 -22.03
N CYS A 352 -14.97 4.55 -21.53
CA CYS A 352 -15.23 4.31 -20.09
C CYS A 352 -14.73 2.93 -19.63
N ASP A 353 -14.87 1.91 -20.49
CA ASP A 353 -14.40 0.54 -20.25
C ASP A 353 -12.87 0.40 -20.34
N GLY A 354 -12.16 1.46 -20.77
CA GLY A 354 -10.70 1.45 -20.85
C GLY A 354 -10.15 0.53 -21.94
N LYS A 355 -10.89 0.31 -23.03
CA LYS A 355 -10.53 -0.64 -24.10
C LYS A 355 -9.13 -0.43 -24.69
N GLU A 356 -8.68 0.83 -24.74
CA GLU A 356 -7.32 1.18 -25.14
C GLU A 356 -6.43 1.37 -23.92
N ASN A 357 -5.79 0.28 -23.50
CA ASN A 357 -4.77 0.26 -22.45
C ASN A 357 -5.24 0.85 -21.10
N ASP A 358 -6.50 0.58 -20.73
CA ASP A 358 -7.19 1.04 -19.51
C ASP A 358 -7.27 2.57 -19.37
N ILE A 359 -7.09 3.31 -20.47
CA ILE A 359 -7.21 4.76 -20.46
C ILE A 359 -8.68 5.14 -20.54
N THR A 360 -9.18 5.78 -19.49
CA THR A 360 -10.57 6.22 -19.35
C THR A 360 -10.67 7.75 -19.19
N PRO A 361 -11.86 8.36 -19.23
CA PRO A 361 -12.03 9.77 -18.88
C PRO A 361 -11.52 10.10 -17.47
N PHE A 362 -11.57 9.14 -16.54
CA PHE A 362 -11.00 9.29 -15.19
C PHE A 362 -9.48 9.47 -15.24
N VAL A 363 -8.78 8.72 -16.10
CA VAL A 363 -7.32 8.87 -16.28
C VAL A 363 -6.96 10.26 -16.79
N VAL A 364 -7.75 10.80 -17.73
CA VAL A 364 -7.60 12.18 -18.22
C VAL A 364 -7.82 13.18 -17.07
N SER A 365 -8.91 13.03 -16.31
CA SER A 365 -9.21 13.86 -15.13
C SER A 365 -8.10 13.81 -14.09
N HIS A 366 -7.59 12.63 -13.78
CA HIS A 366 -6.49 12.41 -12.82
C HIS A 366 -5.22 13.16 -13.23
N TYR A 367 -4.81 13.02 -14.51
CA TYR A 367 -3.60 13.69 -14.99
C TYR A 367 -3.76 15.20 -15.17
N LEU A 368 -4.97 15.67 -15.43
CA LEU A 368 -5.31 17.09 -15.42
C LEU A 368 -5.19 17.66 -14.00
N ILE A 369 -5.84 17.04 -13.01
CA ILE A 369 -5.83 17.49 -11.60
C ILE A 369 -4.42 17.51 -11.01
N SER A 370 -3.60 16.49 -11.34
CA SER A 370 -2.20 16.44 -10.91
C SER A 370 -1.28 17.42 -11.66
N LYS A 371 -1.83 18.23 -12.57
CA LYS A 371 -1.14 19.24 -13.40
C LYS A 371 -0.06 18.66 -14.31
N LYS A 372 -0.14 17.36 -14.63
CA LYS A 372 0.74 16.71 -15.61
C LYS A 372 0.20 16.89 -17.03
N LEU A 373 -1.12 16.88 -17.20
CA LEU A 373 -1.83 17.18 -18.45
C LEU A 373 -2.34 18.62 -18.44
N LYS A 374 -2.19 19.35 -19.54
CA LYS A 374 -2.77 20.69 -19.67
C LYS A 374 -4.26 20.63 -19.98
N ALA A 375 -5.00 21.67 -19.61
CA ALA A 375 -6.44 21.71 -19.81
C ALA A 375 -6.83 21.73 -21.30
N GLU A 376 -6.02 22.32 -22.17
CA GLU A 376 -6.22 22.28 -23.63
C GLU A 376 -6.01 20.86 -24.21
N GLU A 377 -5.05 20.12 -23.67
CA GLU A 377 -4.79 18.72 -24.06
C GLU A 377 -5.93 17.81 -23.57
N ALA A 378 -6.44 18.04 -22.36
CA ALA A 378 -7.63 17.36 -21.85
C ALA A 378 -8.88 17.66 -22.70
N LEU A 379 -9.07 18.93 -23.07
CA LEU A 379 -10.17 19.35 -23.93
C LEU A 379 -10.11 18.66 -25.30
N GLU A 380 -8.93 18.55 -25.92
CA GLU A 380 -8.74 17.82 -27.17
C GLU A 380 -9.24 16.38 -27.07
N ILE A 381 -8.81 15.65 -26.03
CA ILE A 381 -9.17 14.24 -25.81
C ILE A 381 -10.67 14.08 -25.51
N LEU A 382 -11.24 14.97 -24.69
CA LEU A 382 -12.61 14.84 -24.21
C LEU A 382 -13.68 15.42 -25.14
N THR A 383 -13.31 16.20 -26.16
CA THR A 383 -14.28 16.82 -27.07
C THR A 383 -15.18 15.80 -27.78
N PRO A 384 -14.66 14.70 -28.38
CA PRO A 384 -15.51 13.67 -28.98
C PRO A 384 -16.43 12.99 -27.96
N PHE A 385 -15.93 12.77 -26.74
CA PHE A 385 -16.67 12.15 -25.64
C PHE A 385 -17.86 13.01 -25.19
N ILE A 386 -17.63 14.32 -24.97
CA ILE A 386 -18.65 15.30 -24.58
C ILE A 386 -19.71 15.45 -25.67
N ASN A 387 -19.30 15.44 -26.94
CA ASN A 387 -20.24 15.59 -28.06
C ASN A 387 -21.21 14.41 -28.20
N ASN A 388 -20.80 13.21 -27.80
CA ASN A 388 -21.57 11.97 -27.90
C ASN A 388 -22.09 11.46 -26.54
N TYR A 389 -22.13 12.33 -25.53
CA TYR A 389 -22.51 12.00 -24.16
C TYR A 389 -23.92 11.40 -24.05
N ASN A 390 -24.04 10.24 -23.38
CA ASN A 390 -25.24 9.43 -23.29
C ASN A 390 -25.95 9.51 -21.92
N LYS A 391 -25.48 10.37 -21.01
CA LYS A 391 -26.11 10.61 -19.71
C LYS A 391 -26.12 9.37 -18.81
N THR A 392 -25.02 8.64 -18.77
CA THR A 392 -24.81 7.52 -17.83
C THR A 392 -24.05 7.97 -16.58
N GLU A 393 -24.22 7.25 -15.48
CA GLU A 393 -23.50 7.51 -14.23
C GLU A 393 -21.98 7.41 -14.44
N ASP A 394 -21.50 6.36 -15.09
CA ASP A 394 -20.07 6.13 -15.35
C ASP A 394 -19.45 7.25 -16.18
N GLU A 395 -20.09 7.64 -17.30
CA GLU A 395 -19.60 8.73 -18.13
C GLU A 395 -19.46 10.03 -17.33
N THR A 396 -20.44 10.31 -16.45
CA THR A 396 -20.45 11.51 -15.59
C THR A 396 -19.36 11.44 -14.54
N MET A 397 -19.34 10.38 -13.74
CA MET A 397 -18.44 10.21 -12.59
C MET A 397 -16.97 10.26 -13.01
N MET A 398 -16.63 9.65 -14.15
CA MET A 398 -15.25 9.61 -14.65
C MET A 398 -14.77 10.96 -15.21
N SER A 399 -15.67 11.80 -15.74
CA SER A 399 -15.31 13.00 -16.51
C SER A 399 -15.60 14.33 -15.80
N ILE A 400 -16.44 14.34 -14.76
CA ILE A 400 -17.01 15.57 -14.20
C ILE A 400 -15.95 16.59 -13.76
N TRP A 401 -14.86 16.15 -13.13
CA TRP A 401 -13.79 17.08 -12.73
C TRP A 401 -13.09 17.71 -13.92
N ALA A 402 -12.77 16.93 -14.96
CA ALA A 402 -12.19 17.50 -16.17
C ALA A 402 -13.16 18.45 -16.87
N ILE A 403 -14.45 18.10 -16.96
CA ILE A 403 -15.49 18.95 -17.54
C ILE A 403 -15.60 20.29 -16.80
N ILE A 404 -15.58 20.26 -15.47
CA ILE A 404 -15.61 21.49 -14.65
C ILE A 404 -14.39 22.37 -14.93
N ILE A 405 -13.20 21.78 -15.05
CA ILE A 405 -11.96 22.54 -15.31
C ILE A 405 -11.95 23.13 -16.73
N ILE A 406 -12.31 22.35 -17.75
CA ILE A 406 -12.28 22.81 -19.16
C ILE A 406 -13.39 23.81 -19.46
N LEU A 407 -14.49 23.85 -18.69
CA LEU A 407 -15.59 24.79 -18.88
C LEU A 407 -15.10 26.25 -18.94
N ASP A 408 -14.11 26.59 -18.13
CA ASP A 408 -13.53 27.94 -18.07
C ASP A 408 -12.62 28.29 -19.25
N LEU A 409 -12.23 27.30 -20.06
CA LEU A 409 -11.49 27.53 -21.31
C LEU A 409 -12.41 27.78 -22.51
N LEU A 410 -13.70 27.46 -22.40
CA LEU A 410 -14.61 27.48 -23.53
C LEU A 410 -15.24 28.86 -23.74
N GLU A 411 -15.17 29.35 -24.98
CA GLU A 411 -16.00 30.45 -25.45
C GLU A 411 -17.47 30.02 -25.54
N GLU A 412 -18.39 30.99 -25.60
CA GLU A 412 -19.83 30.71 -25.77
C GLU A 412 -20.08 29.91 -27.06
N GLY A 413 -20.73 28.74 -26.93
CA GLY A 413 -21.00 27.83 -28.05
C GLY A 413 -21.52 26.47 -27.61
N GLU A 414 -21.82 25.61 -28.58
CA GLU A 414 -22.48 24.30 -28.37
C GLU A 414 -21.72 23.40 -27.37
N LEU A 415 -20.39 23.36 -27.46
CA LEU A 415 -19.58 22.53 -26.56
C LEU A 415 -19.66 23.01 -25.10
N LYS A 416 -19.71 24.32 -24.88
CA LYS A 416 -19.88 24.91 -23.55
C LYS A 416 -21.26 24.59 -22.97
N GLU A 417 -22.30 24.70 -23.79
CA GLU A 417 -23.66 24.33 -23.41
C GLU A 417 -23.77 22.86 -23.02
N LYS A 418 -23.13 21.95 -23.77
CA LYS A 418 -23.05 20.52 -23.42
C LYS A 418 -22.35 20.29 -22.08
N CYS A 419 -21.22 20.95 -21.82
CA CYS A 419 -20.52 20.85 -20.54
C CYS A 419 -21.42 21.29 -19.36
N ILE A 420 -22.16 22.40 -19.54
CA ILE A 420 -23.13 22.88 -18.54
C ILE A 420 -24.27 21.86 -18.34
N GLU A 421 -24.77 21.24 -19.40
CA GLU A 421 -25.78 20.18 -19.32
C GLU A 421 -25.27 18.99 -18.51
N ILE A 422 -24.03 18.53 -18.76
CA ILE A 422 -23.43 17.42 -18.02
C ILE A 422 -23.31 17.75 -16.53
N ILE A 423 -22.85 18.95 -16.18
CA ILE A 423 -22.76 19.40 -14.78
C ILE A 423 -24.15 19.42 -14.10
N LYS A 424 -25.18 19.89 -14.80
CA LYS A 424 -26.57 19.88 -14.29
C LYS A 424 -27.10 18.45 -14.08
N ILE A 425 -26.76 17.52 -14.98
CA ILE A 425 -27.11 16.10 -14.84
C ILE A 425 -26.41 15.49 -13.63
N ALA A 426 -25.11 15.76 -13.47
CA ALA A 426 -24.31 15.30 -12.34
C ALA A 426 -24.93 15.71 -11.00
N GLU A 427 -25.28 16.99 -10.86
CA GLU A 427 -25.91 17.49 -9.63
C GLU A 427 -27.32 16.89 -9.43
N LYS A 428 -28.16 16.88 -10.46
CA LYS A 428 -29.55 16.39 -10.36
C LYS A 428 -29.61 14.93 -9.90
N ASN A 429 -28.68 14.09 -10.36
CA ASN A 429 -28.64 12.66 -10.08
C ASN A 429 -27.67 12.28 -8.96
N ASN A 430 -26.93 13.24 -8.37
CA ASN A 430 -25.79 13.01 -7.47
C ASN A 430 -24.69 12.11 -8.09
N TRP A 431 -24.50 12.19 -9.41
CA TRP A 431 -23.43 11.50 -10.13
C TRP A 431 -22.14 12.34 -10.09
N HIS A 432 -21.59 12.54 -8.90
CA HIS A 432 -20.28 13.17 -8.72
C HIS A 432 -19.53 12.58 -7.51
N PRO A 433 -18.19 12.60 -7.50
CA PRO A 433 -17.36 11.84 -6.54
C PRO A 433 -17.64 12.07 -5.06
N ASN A 434 -18.02 13.28 -4.66
CA ASN A 434 -18.27 13.59 -3.25
C ASN A 434 -19.70 13.24 -2.78
N TYR A 435 -20.63 12.79 -3.63
CA TYR A 435 -22.03 12.37 -3.33
C TYR A 435 -22.92 13.32 -2.48
N PHE A 436 -22.38 14.40 -1.90
CA PHE A 436 -23.07 15.32 -1.01
C PHE A 436 -23.61 16.53 -1.76
N LYS A 437 -22.72 17.37 -2.33
CA LYS A 437 -23.08 18.59 -3.07
C LYS A 437 -22.06 18.91 -4.16
N MET A 438 -22.53 19.42 -5.29
CA MET A 438 -21.68 19.88 -6.39
C MET A 438 -20.70 21.00 -5.97
N ARG A 439 -21.11 21.87 -5.04
CA ARG A 439 -20.24 22.87 -4.42
C ARG A 439 -18.99 22.26 -3.76
N ASP A 440 -19.03 21.03 -3.26
CA ASP A 440 -17.88 20.44 -2.60
C ASP A 440 -16.83 19.98 -3.64
N GLU A 441 -17.25 19.67 -4.88
CA GLU A 441 -16.34 19.48 -6.02
C GLU A 441 -15.58 20.76 -6.36
N MET A 442 -16.27 21.91 -6.33
CA MET A 442 -15.64 23.22 -6.52
C MET A 442 -14.50 23.44 -5.50
N TYR A 443 -14.77 23.20 -4.22
CA TYR A 443 -13.75 23.38 -3.18
C TYR A 443 -12.57 22.42 -3.36
N LYS A 444 -12.85 21.17 -3.77
CA LYS A 444 -11.82 20.17 -4.07
C LYS A 444 -10.91 20.60 -5.21
N LEU A 445 -11.47 21.11 -6.30
CA LEU A 445 -10.69 21.61 -7.43
C LEU A 445 -9.91 22.89 -7.08
N GLU A 446 -10.49 23.79 -6.27
CA GLU A 446 -9.78 24.97 -5.75
C GLU A 446 -8.56 24.58 -4.90
N TYR A 447 -8.67 23.53 -4.08
CA TYR A 447 -7.54 23.01 -3.30
C TYR A 447 -6.43 22.39 -4.15
N PHE A 448 -6.80 21.75 -5.26
CA PHE A 448 -5.84 21.34 -6.29
C PHE A 448 -5.26 22.53 -7.06
N GLY A 449 -5.76 23.74 -6.80
CA GLY A 449 -5.24 25.00 -7.32
C GLY A 449 -5.75 25.33 -8.70
N PHE A 450 -7.03 25.06 -8.96
CA PHE A 450 -7.77 25.50 -10.14
C PHE A 450 -8.73 26.65 -9.79
N GLU A 451 -8.85 27.62 -10.68
CA GLU A 451 -9.86 28.66 -10.59
C GLU A 451 -11.10 28.22 -11.37
N ILE A 452 -12.18 27.89 -10.67
CA ILE A 452 -13.40 27.35 -11.28
C ILE A 452 -14.50 28.43 -11.30
N ASN A 453 -14.43 29.38 -12.24
CA ASN A 453 -15.37 30.51 -12.31
C ASN A 453 -16.70 30.11 -12.95
N GLY A 454 -16.69 29.24 -13.95
CA GLY A 454 -17.88 28.77 -14.65
C GLY A 454 -18.84 28.04 -13.71
N LEU A 455 -18.33 27.14 -12.87
CA LEU A 455 -19.15 26.45 -11.86
C LEU A 455 -19.68 27.42 -10.80
N LYS A 456 -18.86 28.38 -10.34
CA LYS A 456 -19.30 29.43 -9.40
C LYS A 456 -20.46 30.23 -9.94
N ASP A 457 -20.42 30.58 -11.23
CA ASP A 457 -21.48 31.35 -11.86
C ASP A 457 -22.78 30.54 -11.99
N LEU A 458 -22.70 29.24 -12.32
CA LEU A 458 -23.87 28.35 -12.31
C LEU A 458 -24.50 28.27 -10.91
N ILE A 459 -23.69 28.13 -9.86
CA ILE A 459 -24.18 28.11 -8.46
C ILE A 459 -24.80 29.46 -8.09
N ARG A 460 -24.14 30.58 -8.41
CA ARG A 460 -24.63 31.95 -8.10
C ARG A 460 -25.95 32.25 -8.80
N LYS A 461 -26.12 31.80 -10.04
CA LYS A 461 -27.35 31.91 -10.82
C LYS A 461 -28.45 30.96 -10.34
N LYS A 462 -28.17 30.08 -9.37
CA LYS A 462 -29.06 29.02 -8.87
C LYS A 462 -29.48 28.05 -9.97
N GLU A 463 -28.63 27.87 -10.98
CA GLU A 463 -28.81 26.84 -12.00
C GLU A 463 -28.45 25.45 -11.46
N ILE A 464 -27.59 25.42 -10.44
CA ILE A 464 -27.17 24.27 -9.63
C ILE A 464 -26.99 24.70 -8.16
N ARG A 465 -27.00 23.78 -7.19
CA ARG A 465 -26.94 24.03 -5.73
C ARG A 465 -25.59 23.80 -5.07
#